data_AF-A8SHL3-F1
#
_entry.id   AF-A8SHL3-F1
#
_cell.length_a   1.000
_cell.length_b   1.000
_cell.length_c   1.000
_cell.angle_alpha   90.00
_cell.angle_beta   90.00
_cell.angle_gamma   90.00
#
_symmetry.space_group_name_H-M   'P 1'
#
loop_
_entity.id
_entity.type
_entity.pdbx_description
1 polymer ?
#
loop_
_entity_poly.entity_id
_entity_poly.type
_entity_poly.pdbx_seq_one_letter_code
_entity_poly.pdbx_strand_id
1 'polypeptide(L)'
;MTVLKPMLKLALFPLLLLLILAQWVGIFLTTFSTILTNLLAGLFFFVALASWVMKLADGGEVLKMLITAFVVFVLPYIAIAAIAKISFFADELRDFLQS
;
A
#
# COMPACT_ATOMS: atom_id res chain seq x y z
N MET A 1 8.77 -1.25 40.42
CA MET A 1 7.80 -1.28 39.30
C MET A 1 7.23 0.11 38.97
N THR A 2 7.26 1.07 39.91
CA THR A 2 6.66 2.42 39.76
C THR A 2 7.32 3.31 38.69
N VAL A 3 8.60 3.09 38.36
CA VAL A 3 9.38 3.94 37.44
C VAL A 3 9.52 3.36 36.03
N LEU A 4 9.33 2.05 35.86
CA LEU A 4 9.51 1.38 34.56
C LEU A 4 8.44 1.80 33.54
N LYS A 5 7.18 1.93 33.98
CA LYS A 5 6.05 2.36 33.14
C LYS A 5 6.28 3.77 32.56
N PRO A 6 6.62 4.83 33.34
CA PRO A 6 6.88 6.15 32.77
C PRO A 6 8.15 6.21 31.90
N MET A 7 9.21 5.46 32.23
CA MET A 7 10.41 5.37 31.36
C MET A 7 10.09 4.75 29.99
N LEU A 8 9.27 3.70 29.97
CA LEU A 8 8.83 3.06 28.74
C LEU A 8 7.93 4.00 27.92
N LYS A 9 7.03 4.75 28.56
CA LYS A 9 6.21 5.76 27.87
C LYS A 9 7.06 6.84 27.20
N LEU A 10 8.09 7.33 27.88
CA LEU A 10 9.00 8.34 27.32
C LEU A 10 9.75 7.81 26.10
N ALA A 11 10.18 6.54 26.14
CA ALA A 11 10.88 5.89 25.03
C ALA A 11 9.94 5.53 23.85
N LEU A 12 8.67 5.23 24.13
CA LEU A 12 7.68 4.87 23.12
C LEU A 12 7.00 6.08 22.45
N PHE A 13 7.01 7.24 23.09
CA PHE A 13 6.51 8.48 22.50
C PHE A 13 7.16 8.85 21.15
N PRO A 14 8.50 8.86 21.00
CA PRO A 14 9.14 9.10 19.71
C PRO A 14 8.82 8.01 18.68
N LEU A 15 8.62 6.76 19.12
CA LEU A 15 8.20 5.67 18.22
C LEU A 15 6.79 5.93 17.64
N LEU A 16 5.86 6.43 18.46
CA LEU A 16 4.53 6.82 17.99
C LEU A 16 4.60 7.92 16.93
N LEU A 17 5.46 8.94 17.13
CA LEU A 17 5.64 10.01 16.15
C LEU A 17 6.19 9.47 14.81
N LEU A 18 7.15 8.54 14.86
CA LEU A 18 7.68 7.88 13.66
C LEU A 18 6.62 7.06 12.94
N LEU A 19 5.78 6.32 13.68
CA LEU A 19 4.67 5.54 13.10
C LEU A 19 3.65 6.45 12.41
N ILE A 20 3.28 7.56 13.03
CA ILE A 20 2.37 8.55 12.44
C ILE A 20 2.97 9.11 11.15
N LEU A 21 4.24 9.53 11.16
CA LEU A 21 4.92 10.01 9.96
C LEU A 21 4.95 8.94 8.86
N ALA A 22 5.23 7.69 9.21
CA ALA A 22 5.21 6.58 8.26
C ALA A 22 3.82 6.34 7.67
N GLN A 23 2.75 6.47 8.46
CA GLN A 23 1.37 6.41 7.97
C GLN A 23 1.08 7.55 7.00
N TRP A 24 1.41 8.80 7.34
CA TRP A 24 1.19 9.95 6.46
C TRP A 24 1.91 9.80 5.11
N VAL A 25 3.19 9.43 5.16
CA VAL A 25 3.99 9.16 3.95
C VAL A 25 3.39 7.99 3.18
N GLY A 26 3.00 6.90 3.85
CA GLY A 26 2.37 5.75 3.23
C GLY A 26 1.06 6.10 2.52
N ILE A 27 0.17 6.84 3.17
CA ILE A 27 -1.11 7.29 2.61
C ILE A 27 -0.87 8.18 1.40
N PHE A 28 0.05 9.14 1.51
CA PHE A 28 0.41 10.03 0.40
C PHE A 28 0.93 9.24 -0.81
N LEU A 29 1.94 8.41 -0.60
CA LEU A 29 2.55 7.60 -1.67
C LEU A 29 1.54 6.63 -2.28
N THR A 30 0.69 6.01 -1.47
CA THR A 30 -0.30 5.05 -1.97
C THR A 30 -1.39 5.74 -2.77
N THR A 31 -1.87 6.89 -2.33
CA THR A 31 -2.88 7.68 -3.07
C THR A 31 -2.34 8.12 -4.42
N PHE A 32 -1.13 8.68 -4.44
CA PHE A 32 -0.47 9.09 -5.67
C PHE A 32 -0.17 7.91 -6.59
N SER A 33 0.40 6.83 -6.03
CA SER A 33 0.72 5.61 -6.77
C SER A 33 -0.53 4.98 -7.37
N THR A 34 -1.67 4.98 -6.68
CA THR A 34 -2.94 4.41 -7.17
C THR A 34 -3.34 5.05 -8.50
N ILE A 35 -3.19 6.36 -8.63
CA ILE A 35 -3.48 7.06 -9.89
C ILE A 35 -2.57 6.52 -11.00
N LEU A 36 -1.25 6.47 -10.76
CA LEU A 36 -0.28 6.01 -11.75
C LEU A 36 -0.46 4.53 -12.12
N THR A 37 -0.61 3.65 -11.13
CA THR A 37 -0.76 2.21 -11.36
C THR A 37 -2.08 1.86 -12.02
N ASN A 38 -3.16 2.58 -11.72
CA ASN A 38 -4.44 2.37 -12.40
C ASN A 38 -4.38 2.81 -13.86
N LEU A 39 -3.72 3.93 -14.15
CA LEU A 39 -3.49 4.36 -15.53
C LEU A 39 -2.62 3.34 -16.29
N LEU A 40 -1.53 2.87 -15.68
CA LEU A 40 -0.67 1.84 -16.29
C LEU A 40 -1.38 0.51 -16.51
N ALA A 41 -2.16 0.05 -15.54
CA ALA A 41 -2.97 -1.16 -15.67
C ALA A 41 -4.00 -1.02 -16.79
N GLY A 42 -4.67 0.14 -16.87
CA GLY A 42 -5.57 0.46 -17.97
C GLY A 42 -4.87 0.43 -19.32
N LEU A 43 -3.67 1.01 -19.43
CA LEU A 43 -2.87 0.97 -20.65
C LEU A 43 -2.53 -0.48 -21.05
N PHE A 44 -2.04 -1.30 -20.12
CA PHE A 44 -1.75 -2.71 -20.41
C PHE A 44 -3.00 -3.48 -20.82
N PHE A 45 -4.14 -3.21 -20.19
CA PHE A 45 -5.42 -3.81 -20.56
C PHE A 45 -5.84 -3.44 -21.98
N PHE A 46 -5.84 -2.15 -22.33
CA PHE A 46 -6.23 -1.70 -23.66
C PHE A 46 -5.25 -2.16 -24.75
N VAL A 47 -3.95 -2.18 -24.45
CA VAL A 47 -2.93 -2.73 -25.36
C VAL A 47 -3.19 -4.20 -25.61
N ALA A 48 -3.45 -4.99 -24.55
CA ALA A 48 -3.75 -6.42 -24.68
C ALA A 48 -4.99 -6.67 -25.57
N LEU A 49 -6.06 -5.88 -25.38
CA LEU A 49 -7.26 -5.95 -26.21
C LEU A 49 -7.01 -5.52 -27.66
N ALA A 50 -6.28 -4.43 -27.88
CA ALA A 50 -5.93 -3.96 -29.22
C ALA A 50 -5.11 -5.00 -29.96
N SER A 51 -4.10 -5.59 -29.31
CA SER A 51 -3.26 -6.66 -29.85
C SER A 51 -4.07 -7.90 -30.20
N TRP A 52 -5.08 -8.26 -29.39
CA TRP A 52 -5.99 -9.36 -29.69
C TRP A 52 -6.85 -9.07 -30.93
N VAL A 53 -7.53 -7.92 -30.95
CA VAL A 53 -8.46 -7.54 -32.03
C VAL A 53 -7.73 -7.41 -33.37
N MET A 54 -6.52 -6.86 -33.34
CA MET A 54 -5.66 -6.74 -34.52
C MET A 54 -4.96 -8.07 -34.90
N LYS A 55 -5.17 -9.16 -34.14
CA LYS A 55 -4.52 -10.47 -34.33
C LYS A 55 -2.98 -10.37 -34.33
N LEU A 56 -2.43 -9.47 -33.52
CA LEU A 56 -0.99 -9.24 -33.38
C LEU A 56 -0.34 -10.12 -32.31
N ALA A 57 -1.13 -10.63 -31.36
CA ALA A 57 -0.66 -11.46 -30.27
C ALA A 57 -1.59 -12.66 -30.08
N ASP A 58 -1.00 -13.79 -29.68
CA ASP A 58 -1.74 -15.03 -29.48
C ASP A 58 -2.55 -15.03 -28.17
N GLY A 59 -3.52 -15.97 -28.15
CA GLY A 59 -4.24 -16.47 -26.97
C GLY A 59 -3.56 -16.25 -25.62
N GLY A 60 -2.46 -16.99 -25.46
CA GLY A 60 -1.69 -17.03 -24.22
C GLY A 60 -0.88 -15.78 -23.94
N GLU A 61 -0.48 -15.02 -24.97
CA GLU A 61 0.28 -13.77 -24.80
C GLU A 61 -0.61 -12.68 -24.23
N VAL A 62 -1.81 -12.52 -24.79
CA VAL A 62 -2.80 -11.56 -24.29
C VAL A 62 -3.20 -11.90 -22.86
N LEU A 63 -3.36 -13.18 -22.52
CA LEU A 63 -3.62 -13.59 -21.14
C LEU A 63 -2.49 -13.14 -20.18
N LYS A 64 -1.22 -13.29 -20.56
CA LYS A 64 -0.08 -12.81 -19.75
C LYS A 64 -0.07 -11.29 -19.59
N MET A 65 -0.44 -10.55 -20.64
CA MET A 65 -0.56 -9.09 -20.58
C MET A 65 -1.69 -8.66 -19.63
N LEU A 66 -2.84 -9.34 -19.67
CA LEU A 66 -3.96 -9.11 -18.76
C LEU A 66 -3.59 -9.43 -17.30
N ILE A 67 -2.86 -10.53 -17.06
CA ILE A 67 -2.35 -10.85 -15.71
C ILE A 67 -1.41 -9.75 -15.23
N THR A 68 -0.51 -9.25 -16.09
CA THR A 68 0.38 -8.13 -15.75
C THR A 68 -0.41 -6.87 -15.39
N ALA A 69 -1.42 -6.51 -16.20
CA ALA A 69 -2.31 -5.39 -15.92
C ALA A 69 -3.01 -5.54 -14.55
N PHE A 70 -3.52 -6.74 -14.27
CA PHE A 70 -4.16 -7.05 -13.01
C PHE A 70 -3.21 -6.95 -11.82
N VAL A 71 -2.00 -7.51 -11.92
CA VAL A 71 -0.99 -7.41 -10.85
C VAL A 71 -0.64 -5.95 -10.56
N VAL A 72 -0.41 -5.13 -11.60
CA VAL A 72 -0.12 -3.70 -11.44
C VAL A 72 -1.28 -2.96 -10.77
N PHE A 73 -2.52 -3.31 -11.11
CA PHE A 73 -3.72 -2.75 -10.48
C PHE A 73 -3.83 -3.12 -8.99
N VAL A 74 -3.43 -4.33 -8.59
CA VAL A 74 -3.55 -4.81 -7.20
C VAL A 74 -2.50 -4.18 -6.26
N LEU A 75 -1.34 -3.78 -6.77
CA LEU A 75 -0.23 -3.20 -5.98
C LEU A 75 -0.64 -2.13 -4.95
N PRO A 76 -1.37 -1.05 -5.32
CA PRO A 76 -1.78 -0.04 -4.34
C PRO A 76 -2.63 -0.60 -3.21
N TYR A 77 -3.49 -1.59 -3.47
CA TYR A 77 -4.34 -2.20 -2.44
C TYR A 77 -3.53 -3.00 -1.41
N ILE A 78 -2.44 -3.64 -1.84
CA ILE A 78 -1.51 -4.31 -0.93
C ILE A 78 -0.82 -3.28 -0.03
N ALA A 79 -0.42 -2.14 -0.59
CA ALA A 79 0.16 -1.05 0.19
C ALA A 79 -0.82 -0.49 1.23
N ILE A 80 -2.10 -0.30 0.86
CA ILE A 80 -3.17 0.09 1.81
C ILE A 80 -3.28 -0.92 2.96
N ALA A 81 -3.26 -2.22 2.66
CA ALA A 81 -3.34 -3.26 3.68
C ALA A 81 -2.12 -3.23 4.63
N ALA A 82 -0.92 -2.93 4.12
CA ALA A 82 0.27 -2.76 4.95
C ALA A 82 0.15 -1.53 5.87
N ILE A 83 -0.34 -0.40 5.33
CA ILE A 83 -0.59 0.82 6.12
C ILE A 83 -1.61 0.54 7.22
N ALA A 84 -2.69 -0.19 6.94
CA ALA A 84 -3.69 -0.54 7.94
C ALA A 84 -3.09 -1.31 9.14
N LYS A 85 -2.12 -2.20 8.91
CA LYS A 85 -1.40 -2.91 9.99
C LYS A 85 -0.56 -1.96 10.83
N ILE A 86 0.12 -1.00 10.19
CA ILE A 86 0.89 0.04 10.89
C ILE A 86 -0.05 0.92 11.72
N SER A 87 -1.22 1.26 11.17
CA SER A 87 -2.24 2.04 11.88
C SER A 87 -2.74 1.35 13.12
N PHE A 88 -3.06 0.06 13.02
CA PHE A 88 -3.48 -0.74 14.17
C PHE A 88 -2.44 -0.71 15.30
N PHE A 89 -1.15 -0.88 14.96
CA PHE A 89 -0.07 -0.83 15.94
C PHE A 89 0.12 0.57 16.55
N ALA A 90 -0.03 1.62 15.74
CA ALA A 90 0.06 3.00 16.21
C ALA A 90 -1.07 3.34 17.20
N ASP A 91 -2.28 2.83 16.96
CA ASP A 91 -3.42 3.01 17.85
C ASP A 91 -3.22 2.26 19.17
N GLU A 92 -2.78 1.01 19.14
CA GLU A 92 -2.47 0.23 20.35
C GLU A 92 -1.36 0.89 21.20
N LEU A 93 -0.33 1.42 20.53
CA LEU A 93 0.74 2.17 21.19
C LEU A 93 0.23 3.47 21.82
N ARG A 94 -0.66 4.17 21.14
CA ARG A 94 -1.29 5.39 21.63
C ARG A 94 -2.13 5.11 22.88
N ASP A 95 -2.93 4.06 22.87
CA ASP A 95 -3.74 3.64 24.02
C ASP A 95 -2.86 3.31 25.23
N PHE A 96 -1.75 2.59 25.01
CA PHE A 96 -0.77 2.30 26.07
C PHE A 96 -0.17 3.57 26.69
N LEU A 97 0.18 4.56 25.87
CA LEU A 97 0.73 5.84 26.33
C LEU A 97 -0.29 6.64 27.16
N GLN A 98 -1.58 6.52 26.86
CA GLN A 98 -2.68 7.18 27.58
C GLN A 98 -3.09 6.46 28.88
N SER A 99 -2.78 5.16 29.02
CA SER A 99 -3.11 4.30 30.20
C SER A 99 -2.23 4.45 31.43
#